data_AF-A0A127EYV0-F1
#
_entry.id   AF-A0A127EYV0-F1
#
_cell.length_a   1.000
_cell.length_b   1.000
_cell.length_c   1.000
_cell.angle_alpha   90.00
_cell.angle_beta   90.00
_cell.angle_gamma   90.00
#
_symmetry.space_group_name_H-M   'P 1'
#
loop_
_entity.id
_entity.type
_entity.pdbx_description
1 polymer ?
#
loop_
_entity_poly.entity_id
_entity_poly.type
_entity_poly.pdbx_seq_one_letter_code
_entity_poly.pdbx_strand_id
1 'polypeptide(L)'
;MICCGYQSEFKKPFTMIDPADIEAAIFRLLGETAAGKTISPTDAANVLKPGPEWHVLMPPIRRVAVRLAQEGRLVIYRKGKPVDPNDFKGVYRLGLPRLD
;
A
#
# COMPACT_ATOMS: atom_id res chain seq x y z
N MET A 1 -15.21 3.61 22.76
CA MET A 1 -13.82 3.10 22.81
C MET A 1 -13.24 3.24 21.40
N ILE A 2 -12.64 4.39 21.09
CA ILE A 2 -12.00 4.65 19.79
C ILE A 2 -10.50 4.70 20.10
N CYS A 3 -9.87 3.53 20.14
CA CYS A 3 -8.42 3.42 20.18
C CYS A 3 -7.93 3.40 18.74
N CYS A 4 -7.15 4.40 18.34
CA CYS A 4 -5.74 4.23 17.98
C CYS A 4 -5.33 5.45 17.16
N GLY A 5 -4.73 6.43 17.85
CA GLY A 5 -4.01 7.49 17.18
C GLY A 5 -2.84 6.88 16.42
N TYR A 6 -2.85 7.00 15.09
CA TYR A 6 -1.67 6.79 14.28
C TYR A 6 -1.18 8.16 13.80
N GLN A 7 -0.59 8.91 14.73
CA GLN A 7 0.31 10.00 14.37
C GLN A 7 1.70 9.40 14.17
N SER A 8 2.21 9.43 12.95
CA SER A 8 3.64 9.26 12.68
C SER A 8 4.05 10.14 11.51
N GLU A 9 4.44 11.36 11.90
CA GLU A 9 5.59 12.11 11.42
C GLU A 9 5.95 12.00 9.93
N PHE A 10 5.35 12.93 9.19
CA PHE A 10 5.90 13.67 8.07
C PHE A 10 7.44 13.73 7.99
N LYS A 11 8.02 13.00 7.04
CA LYS A 11 9.26 13.42 6.37
C LYS A 11 9.17 13.17 4.87
N LYS A 12 9.19 14.24 4.07
CA LYS A 12 9.09 14.33 2.59
C LYS A 12 10.02 13.32 1.85
N PRO A 13 9.76 12.97 0.57
CA PRO A 13 9.90 13.89 -0.56
C PRO A 13 8.58 14.17 -1.28
N PHE A 14 8.50 15.37 -1.85
CA PHE A 14 7.33 15.95 -2.48
C PHE A 14 7.15 15.38 -3.89
N THR A 15 6.39 14.30 -4.01
CA THR A 15 5.57 14.06 -5.20
C THR A 15 4.19 14.62 -4.85
N MET A 16 3.54 15.36 -5.76
CA MET A 16 2.26 16.07 -5.53
C MET A 16 1.06 15.13 -5.24
N ILE A 17 1.30 13.85 -4.94
CA ILE A 17 0.26 12.86 -4.65
C ILE A 17 0.12 12.72 -3.14
N ASP A 18 -1.07 12.98 -2.63
CA ASP A 18 -1.37 12.81 -1.22
C ASP A 18 -1.42 11.32 -0.82
N PRO A 19 -1.03 10.98 0.43
CA PRO A 19 -1.11 9.61 0.92
C PRO A 19 -2.54 9.07 0.93
N ALA A 20 -3.54 9.95 1.04
CA ALA A 20 -4.95 9.59 0.94
C ALA A 20 -5.35 9.12 -0.46
N ASP A 21 -4.83 9.75 -1.53
CA ASP A 21 -5.06 9.30 -2.91
C ASP A 21 -4.42 7.94 -3.17
N ILE A 22 -3.23 7.70 -2.61
CA ILE A 22 -2.58 6.39 -2.69
C ILE A 22 -3.43 5.33 -2.01
N GLU A 23 -3.93 5.62 -0.80
CA GLU A 23 -4.83 4.71 -0.08
C GLU A 23 -6.09 4.42 -0.90
N ALA A 24 -6.74 5.45 -1.45
CA ALA A 24 -7.93 5.29 -2.27
C ALA A 24 -7.66 4.47 -3.54
N ALA A 25 -6.53 4.69 -4.22
CA ALA A 25 -6.13 3.91 -5.39
C ALA A 25 -5.89 2.43 -5.05
N ILE A 26 -5.23 2.16 -3.92
CA ILE A 26 -5.00 0.79 -3.43
C ILE A 26 -6.33 0.09 -3.16
N PHE A 27 -7.24 0.72 -2.41
CA PHE A 27 -8.53 0.11 -2.08
C PHE A 27 -9.43 -0.03 -3.30
N ARG A 28 -9.39 0.93 -4.24
CA ARG A 28 -10.10 0.82 -5.52
C ARG A 28 -9.63 -0.42 -6.29
N LEU A 29 -8.32 -0.58 -6.47
CA LEU A 29 -7.76 -1.74 -7.15
C LEU A 29 -8.06 -3.05 -6.43
N LEU A 30 -8.04 -3.05 -5.09
CA LEU A 30 -8.44 -4.21 -4.29
C LEU A 30 -9.93 -4.52 -4.43
N GLY A 31 -10.79 -3.53 -4.64
CA GLY A 31 -12.22 -3.71 -4.89
C GLY A 31 -12.53 -4.20 -6.32
N GLU A 32 -11.74 -3.78 -7.30
CA GLU A 32 -11.80 -4.31 -8.69
C GLU A 32 -11.20 -5.72 -8.79
N THR A 33 -10.33 -6.07 -7.84
CA THR A 33 -9.68 -7.36 -7.75
C THR A 33 -10.56 -8.36 -6.99
N ALA A 34 -10.77 -9.56 -7.55
CA ALA A 34 -11.59 -10.59 -6.93
C ALA A 34 -11.15 -10.92 -5.49
N ALA A 35 -12.11 -11.25 -4.62
CA ALA A 35 -11.85 -11.56 -3.22
C ALA A 35 -10.71 -12.59 -3.03
N GLY A 36 -9.65 -12.20 -2.33
CA GLY A 36 -8.47 -13.03 -2.08
C GLY A 36 -7.36 -12.92 -3.13
N LYS A 37 -7.53 -12.14 -4.20
CA LYS A 37 -6.42 -11.75 -5.08
C LYS A 37 -5.65 -10.58 -4.47
N THR A 38 -4.42 -10.42 -4.95
CA THR A 38 -3.46 -9.44 -4.46
C THR A 38 -3.04 -8.51 -5.59
N ILE A 39 -2.79 -7.25 -5.28
CA ILE A 39 -2.34 -6.23 -6.22
C ILE A 39 -0.82 -6.04 -6.14
N SER A 40 -0.22 -5.55 -7.22
CA SER A 40 1.18 -5.16 -7.25
C SER A 40 1.33 -3.67 -6.92
N PRO A 41 2.44 -3.22 -6.31
CA PRO A 41 2.68 -1.79 -6.08
C PRO A 41 2.73 -0.99 -7.39
N THR A 42 3.14 -1.62 -8.50
CA THR A 42 3.17 -1.01 -9.83
C THR A 42 1.77 -0.69 -10.36
N ASP A 43 0.76 -1.53 -10.09
CA ASP A 43 -0.63 -1.23 -10.47
C ASP A 43 -1.12 0.04 -9.78
N ALA A 44 -0.88 0.15 -8.46
CA ALA A 44 -1.22 1.36 -7.71
C ALA A 44 -0.49 2.59 -8.25
N ALA A 45 0.79 2.46 -8.61
CA ALA A 45 1.56 3.53 -9.24
C ALA A 45 1.00 3.94 -10.61
N ASN A 46 0.61 2.97 -11.44
CA ASN A 46 0.05 3.21 -12.77
C ASN A 46 -1.30 3.92 -12.71
N VAL A 47 -2.14 3.62 -11.71
CA VAL A 47 -3.41 4.33 -11.50
C VAL A 47 -3.19 5.79 -11.14
N LEU A 48 -2.19 6.08 -10.30
CA LEU A 48 -1.91 7.43 -9.83
C LEU A 48 -1.17 8.28 -10.86
N LYS A 49 -0.15 7.71 -11.51
CA LYS A 49 0.65 8.39 -12.53
C LYS A 49 1.02 7.40 -13.64
N PRO A 50 0.20 7.27 -14.69
CA PRO A 50 0.56 6.48 -15.85
C PRO A 50 1.74 7.15 -16.58
N GLY A 51 2.88 6.46 -16.66
CA GLY A 51 4.07 6.97 -17.34
C GLY A 51 5.38 6.36 -16.81
N PRO A 52 6.55 6.73 -17.38
CA PRO A 52 7.85 6.16 -17.01
C PRO A 52 8.32 6.52 -15.59
N GLU A 53 7.69 7.52 -14.95
CA GLU A 53 8.06 8.01 -13.62
C GLU A 53 7.41 7.25 -12.45
N TRP A 54 6.79 6.09 -12.69
CA TRP A 54 6.17 5.27 -11.65
C TRP A 54 7.15 4.89 -10.51
N HIS A 55 8.46 4.81 -10.81
CA HIS A 55 9.51 4.56 -9.82
C HIS A 55 9.55 5.63 -8.71
N VAL A 56 9.23 6.89 -9.03
CA VAL A 56 9.22 8.02 -8.08
C VAL A 56 8.07 7.87 -7.06
N LEU A 57 7.01 7.13 -7.41
CA LEU A 57 5.89 6.82 -6.54
C LEU A 57 6.11 5.58 -5.66
N MET A 58 7.15 4.78 -5.92
CA MET A 58 7.42 3.59 -5.10
C MET A 58 7.67 3.92 -3.61
N PRO A 59 8.50 4.92 -3.24
CA PRO A 59 8.69 5.29 -1.85
C PRO A 59 7.40 5.73 -1.11
N PRO A 60 6.55 6.64 -1.66
CA PRO A 60 5.31 7.02 -0.98
C PRO A 60 4.30 5.87 -0.94
N ILE A 61 4.17 5.07 -2.01
CA ILE A 61 3.29 3.89 -2.01
C ILE A 61 3.71 2.90 -0.93
N ARG A 62 5.01 2.64 -0.80
CA ARG A 62 5.55 1.77 0.25
C ARG A 62 5.17 2.27 1.63
N ARG A 63 5.31 3.57 1.91
CA ARG A 63 4.96 4.14 3.22
C ARG A 63 3.48 3.97 3.55
N VAL A 64 2.59 4.25 2.60
CA VAL A 64 1.15 4.09 2.80
C VAL A 64 0.79 2.61 3.00
N ALA A 65 1.35 1.72 2.18
CA ALA A 65 1.15 0.28 2.33
C ALA A 65 1.64 -0.24 3.70
N VAL A 66 2.80 0.23 4.17
CA VAL A 66 3.36 -0.11 5.49
C VAL A 66 2.44 0.38 6.60
N ARG A 67 2.00 1.64 6.54
CA ARG A 67 1.06 2.21 7.50
C ARG A 67 -0.24 1.40 7.57
N LEU A 68 -0.86 1.10 6.41
CA LEU A 68 -2.08 0.31 6.34
C LEU A 68 -1.91 -1.11 6.88
N ALA A 69 -0.72 -1.70 6.67
CA ALA A 69 -0.40 -3.01 7.22
C ALA A 69 -0.20 -2.99 8.73
N GLN A 70 0.41 -1.94 9.27
CA GLN A 70 0.51 -1.73 10.72
C GLN A 70 -0.86 -1.48 11.38
N GLU A 71 -1.77 -0.82 10.66
CA GLU A 71 -3.17 -0.64 11.08
C GLU A 71 -4.01 -1.93 10.96
N GLY A 72 -3.45 -3.02 10.41
CA GLY A 72 -4.17 -4.28 10.20
C GLY A 72 -5.25 -4.22 9.10
N ARG A 73 -5.29 -3.12 8.33
CA ARG A 73 -6.24 -2.91 7.22
C ARG A 73 -5.76 -3.54 5.91
N LEU A 74 -4.49 -3.91 5.83
CA LEU A 74 -3.85 -4.46 4.64
C LEU A 74 -2.83 -5.53 5.05
N VAL A 75 -2.62 -6.54 4.20
CA VAL A 75 -1.57 -7.55 4.42
C VAL A 75 -0.61 -7.55 3.24
N ILE A 76 0.67 -7.48 3.57
CA ILE A 76 1.75 -7.55 2.58
C ILE A 76 2.17 -9.01 2.45
N TYR A 77 2.01 -9.54 1.24
CA TYR A 77 2.34 -10.92 0.91
C TYR A 77 3.62 -10.98 0.08
N ARG A 78 4.48 -11.93 0.41
CA ARG A 78 5.66 -12.28 -0.37
C ARG A 78 5.79 -13.79 -0.43
N LYS A 79 5.89 -14.34 -1.65
CA LYS A 79 5.91 -15.80 -1.90
C LYS A 79 4.75 -16.53 -1.18
N GLY A 80 3.57 -15.90 -1.12
CA GLY A 80 2.37 -16.44 -0.47
C GLY A 80 2.37 -16.38 1.07
N LYS A 81 3.40 -15.81 1.70
CA LYS A 81 3.45 -15.62 3.16
C LYS A 81 3.23 -14.15 3.52
N PRO A 82 2.48 -13.85 4.60
CA PRO A 82 2.48 -12.51 5.17
C PRO A 82 3.90 -12.17 5.62
N VAL A 83 4.38 -10.98 5.28
CA VAL A 83 5.69 -10.49 5.66
C VAL A 83 5.58 -9.22 6.50
N ASP A 84 6.55 -9.03 7.38
CA ASP A 84 6.65 -7.83 8.18
C ASP A 84 6.74 -6.58 7.29
N PRO A 85 5.91 -5.55 7.55
CA PRO A 85 5.86 -4.37 6.72
C PRO A 85 7.15 -3.52 6.81
N ASN A 86 7.96 -3.70 7.85
CA ASN A 86 9.20 -2.94 8.01
C ASN A 86 10.41 -3.58 7.29
N ASP A 87 10.36 -4.89 7.00
CA ASP A 87 11.51 -5.64 6.44
C ASP A 87 11.15 -6.44 5.18
N PHE A 88 10.53 -5.79 4.19
CA PHE A 88 10.39 -6.37 2.85
C PHE A 88 11.20 -5.62 1.80
N LYS A 89 11.81 -6.38 0.88
CA LYS A 89 12.58 -5.87 -0.27
C LYS A 89 12.18 -6.63 -1.54
N GLY A 90 12.23 -5.93 -2.67
CA GLY A 90 11.90 -6.48 -3.99
C GLY A 90 10.39 -6.48 -4.26
N VAL A 91 9.94 -7.40 -5.12
CA VAL A 91 8.52 -7.51 -5.50
C VAL A 91 7.71 -8.05 -4.33
N TYR A 92 6.72 -7.27 -3.91
CA TYR A 92 5.73 -7.64 -2.90
C TYR A 92 4.33 -7.49 -3.50
N ARG A 93 3.37 -8.16 -2.88
CA ARG A 93 1.96 -8.04 -3.24
C ARG A 93 1.16 -7.55 -2.04
N LEU A 94 0.12 -6.77 -2.30
CA LEU A 94 -0.77 -6.23 -1.29
C LEU A 94 -2.11 -6.95 -1.40
N GLY A 95 -2.63 -7.44 -0.30
CA GLY A 95 -3.94 -8.09 -0.25
C GLY A 95 -4.76 -7.52 0.89
N LEU A 96 -6.08 -7.68 0.78
CA LEU A 96 -6.96 -7.43 1.90
C LEU A 96 -6.67 -8.44 3.03
N PRO A 97 -6.73 -8.02 4.30
CA PRO A 97 -6.73 -8.94 5.41
C PRO A 97 -7.94 -9.85 5.24
N ARG A 98 -7.69 -11.15 5.09
CA ARG A 98 -8.76 -12.13 5.13
C ARG A 98 -9.21 -12.20 6.59
N LEU A 99 -10.23 -11.40 6.94
CA LEU A 99 -11.00 -11.62 8.16
C LEU A 99 -11.75 -12.94 7.91
N ASP A 100 -11.22 -14.02 8.44
CA ASP A 100 -12.02 -15.24 8.67
C ASP A 100 -12.92 -15.01 9.88
#